data_AF-A0A1Z9M7Z3-F1
#
_entry.id   AF-A0A1Z9M7Z3-F1
#
_cell.length_a   1.000
_cell.length_b   1.000
_cell.length_c   1.000
_cell.angle_alpha   90.00
_cell.angle_beta   90.00
_cell.angle_gamma   90.00
#
_symmetry.space_group_name_H-M   'P 1'
#
loop_
_entity.id
_entity.type
_entity.pdbx_description
1 polymer ?
#
loop_
_entity_poly.entity_id
_entity_poly.type
_entity_poly.pdbx_seq_one_letter_code
_entity_poly.pdbx_strand_id
1 'polypeptide(L)'
;MNCAIIGSTKIAEVHAEQLANNGVREITFISRSEQKRKKMITKVKKNINKKVFFFHSDIGILKKNFFDIICICSNTEVHHKHLRTVSGLKSVIIVEKPIISLLKLKNRYESYLKNLYKKK
;
A
#
# COMPACT_ATOMS: atom_id res chain seq x y z
N MET A 1 -8.10 14.05 -1.84
CA MET A 1 -7.02 13.07 -1.94
C MET A 1 -7.57 11.66 -1.83
N ASN A 2 -7.14 10.78 -2.72
CA ASN A 2 -7.52 9.38 -2.83
C ASN A 2 -6.29 8.51 -2.55
N CYS A 3 -6.43 7.54 -1.66
CA CYS A 3 -5.34 6.66 -1.26
C CYS A 3 -5.64 5.20 -1.62
N ALA A 4 -4.62 4.47 -2.06
CA ALA A 4 -4.63 3.02 -2.08
C ALA A 4 -3.72 2.45 -0.99
N ILE A 5 -4.21 1.44 -0.26
CA ILE A 5 -3.44 0.70 0.74
C ILE A 5 -3.34 -0.77 0.31
N ILE A 6 -2.13 -1.22 0.03
CA ILE A 6 -1.83 -2.60 -0.37
C ILE A 6 -1.45 -3.39 0.88
N GLY A 7 -2.34 -4.27 1.32
CA GLY A 7 -2.18 -5.05 2.54
C GLY A 7 -3.46 -5.12 3.37
N SER A 8 -3.44 -5.98 4.39
CA SER A 8 -4.52 -6.12 5.36
C SER A 8 -3.97 -6.46 6.74
N THR A 9 -2.89 -5.77 7.11
CA THR A 9 -2.16 -5.91 8.37
C THR A 9 -2.65 -4.86 9.37
N LYS A 10 -2.32 -5.01 10.66
CA LYS A 10 -2.66 -3.99 11.67
C LYS A 10 -2.08 -2.62 11.33
N ILE A 11 -0.89 -2.59 10.72
CA ILE A 11 -0.28 -1.33 10.29
C ILE A 11 -1.05 -0.67 9.14
N ALA A 12 -1.71 -1.46 8.26
CA ALA A 12 -2.61 -0.93 7.25
C ALA A 12 -3.86 -0.24 7.86
N GLU A 13 -4.36 -0.75 9.00
CA GLU A 13 -5.43 -0.08 9.78
C GLU A 13 -4.95 1.29 10.26
N VAL A 14 -3.77 1.34 10.90
CA VAL A 14 -3.18 2.58 11.42
C VAL A 14 -2.97 3.61 10.30
N HIS A 15 -2.39 3.20 9.17
CA HIS A 15 -2.20 4.10 8.02
C HIS A 15 -3.52 4.66 7.51
N ALA A 16 -4.57 3.84 7.43
CA ALA A 16 -5.87 4.31 6.99
C ALA A 16 -6.44 5.38 7.92
N GLU A 17 -6.39 5.15 9.23
CA GLU A 17 -6.86 6.11 10.24
C GLU A 17 -6.08 7.43 10.17
N GLN A 18 -4.75 7.34 10.14
CA GLN A 18 -3.90 8.54 10.05
C GLN A 18 -4.16 9.32 8.77
N LEU A 19 -4.23 8.64 7.61
CA LEU A 19 -4.48 9.30 6.33
C LEU A 19 -5.88 9.94 6.28
N ALA A 20 -6.91 9.28 6.82
CA ALA A 20 -8.24 9.85 6.90
C ALA A 20 -8.28 11.12 7.76
N ASN A 21 -7.58 11.11 8.90
CA ASN A 21 -7.45 12.26 9.79
C ASN A 21 -6.67 13.42 9.12
N ASN A 22 -5.76 13.10 8.21
CA ASN A 22 -4.97 14.08 7.43
C ASN A 22 -5.62 14.47 6.09
N GLY A 23 -6.94 14.31 5.94
CA GLY A 23 -7.69 14.86 4.81
C GLY A 23 -7.83 13.95 3.58
N VAL A 24 -7.40 12.68 3.68
CA VAL A 24 -7.77 11.68 2.66
C VAL A 24 -9.28 11.45 2.69
N ARG A 25 -9.91 11.53 1.52
CA ARG A 25 -11.38 11.46 1.35
C ARG A 25 -11.84 10.05 1.01
N GLU A 26 -11.00 9.31 0.28
CA GLU A 26 -11.32 7.98 -0.22
C GLU A 26 -10.12 7.06 0.00
N ILE A 27 -10.36 5.90 0.63
CA ILE A 27 -9.34 4.90 0.92
C ILE A 27 -9.72 3.60 0.24
N THR A 28 -8.83 3.07 -0.59
CA THR A 28 -9.01 1.81 -1.30
C THR A 28 -8.05 0.77 -0.78
N PHE A 29 -8.55 -0.32 -0.20
CA PHE A 29 -7.71 -1.43 0.25
C PHE A 29 -7.62 -2.53 -0.80
N ILE A 30 -6.40 -3.03 -1.02
CA ILE A 30 -6.09 -4.13 -1.94
C ILE A 30 -5.41 -5.22 -1.13
N SER A 31 -6.05 -6.38 -0.99
CA SER A 31 -5.48 -7.49 -0.22
C SER A 31 -5.89 -8.87 -0.74
N ARG A 32 -5.02 -9.85 -0.50
CA ARG A 32 -5.25 -11.25 -0.90
C ARG A 32 -6.22 -12.00 0.00
N SER A 33 -6.27 -11.68 1.29
CA SER A 33 -7.10 -12.41 2.25
C SER A 33 -8.43 -11.69 2.45
N GLU A 34 -9.52 -12.30 1.98
CA GLU A 34 -10.85 -11.77 2.17
C GLU A 34 -11.25 -11.69 3.65
N GLN A 35 -10.95 -12.72 4.43
CA GLN A 35 -11.30 -12.75 5.86
C GLN A 35 -10.58 -11.65 6.65
N LYS A 36 -9.26 -11.51 6.45
CA LYS A 36 -8.48 -10.44 7.10
C LYS A 36 -8.97 -9.07 6.65
N ARG A 37 -9.29 -8.93 5.37
CA ARG A 37 -9.88 -7.71 4.82
C ARG A 37 -11.17 -7.38 5.54
N LYS A 38 -12.18 -8.26 5.55
CA LYS A 38 -13.49 -8.05 6.20
C LYS A 38 -13.35 -7.57 7.66
N LYS A 39 -12.51 -8.23 8.46
CA LYS A 39 -12.26 -7.82 9.86
C LYS A 39 -11.68 -6.40 9.95
N MET A 40 -10.71 -6.09 9.09
CA MET A 40 -10.09 -4.77 8.98
C MET A 40 -11.11 -3.71 8.55
N ILE A 41 -11.96 -4.00 7.55
CA ILE A 41 -13.04 -3.10 7.09
C ILE A 41 -13.90 -2.66 8.25
N THR A 42 -14.38 -3.63 9.04
CA THR A 42 -15.34 -3.37 10.11
C THR A 42 -14.74 -2.45 11.16
N LYS A 43 -13.44 -2.57 11.45
CA LYS A 43 -12.76 -1.66 12.38
C LYS A 43 -12.54 -0.28 11.77
N VAL A 44 -12.00 -0.23 10.56
CA VAL A 44 -11.68 1.03 9.87
C VAL A 44 -12.96 1.85 9.65
N LYS A 45 -14.07 1.23 9.24
CA LYS A 45 -15.36 1.92 9.08
C LYS A 45 -15.96 2.45 10.38
N LYS A 46 -15.63 1.85 11.53
CA LYS A 46 -16.05 2.37 12.85
C LYS A 46 -15.27 3.64 13.22
N ASN A 47 -14.01 3.70 12.81
CA ASN A 47 -13.09 4.77 13.22
C ASN A 47 -12.99 5.90 12.18
N ILE A 48 -13.48 5.68 10.96
CA ILE A 48 -13.30 6.61 9.84
C ILE A 48 -14.64 6.91 9.16
N ASN A 49 -15.02 8.19 9.14
CA ASN A 49 -16.22 8.68 8.42
C ASN A 49 -15.92 9.04 6.94
N LYS A 50 -15.10 8.26 6.26
CA LYS A 50 -14.65 8.48 4.87
C LYS A 50 -15.11 7.33 3.99
N LYS A 51 -15.11 7.52 2.66
CA LYS A 51 -15.44 6.44 1.73
C LYS A 51 -14.31 5.40 1.74
N VAL A 52 -14.68 4.14 1.93
CA VAL A 52 -13.73 3.04 1.94
C VAL A 52 -14.13 1.98 0.93
N PHE A 53 -13.25 1.74 -0.05
CA PHE A 53 -13.38 0.74 -1.10
C PHE A 53 -12.45 -0.45 -0.87
N PHE A 54 -12.82 -1.61 -1.40
CA PHE A 54 -12.11 -2.87 -1.11
C PHE A 54 -12.05 -3.77 -2.34
N PHE A 55 -10.84 -4.19 -2.69
CA PHE A 55 -10.57 -5.09 -3.81
C PHE A 55 -9.86 -6.36 -3.33
N HIS A 56 -10.38 -7.52 -3.75
CA HIS A 56 -9.75 -8.81 -3.49
C HIS A 56 -8.70 -9.10 -4.56
N SER A 57 -7.43 -9.12 -4.20
CA SER A 57 -6.29 -9.48 -5.07
C SER A 57 -6.14 -8.70 -6.39
N ASP A 58 -7.01 -7.74 -6.69
CA ASP A 58 -6.94 -6.94 -7.91
C ASP A 58 -5.97 -5.77 -7.75
N ILE A 59 -4.68 -6.05 -7.90
CA ILE A 59 -3.62 -5.03 -7.95
C ILE A 59 -3.73 -4.17 -9.22
N GLY A 60 -4.45 -4.63 -10.26
CA GLY A 60 -4.61 -3.95 -11.54
C GLY A 60 -5.40 -2.64 -11.41
N ILE A 61 -6.21 -2.51 -10.35
CA ILE A 61 -6.95 -1.28 -10.04
C ILE A 61 -6.02 -0.05 -9.91
N LEU A 62 -4.76 -0.25 -9.50
CA LEU A 62 -3.75 0.82 -9.37
C LEU A 62 -3.40 1.48 -10.70
N LYS A 63 -3.65 0.80 -11.83
CA LYS A 63 -3.46 1.35 -13.19
C LYS A 63 -4.74 1.90 -13.79
N LYS A 64 -5.90 1.44 -13.31
CA LYS A 64 -7.23 1.85 -13.80
C LYS A 64 -7.68 3.16 -13.16
N ASN A 65 -7.32 3.36 -11.90
CA ASN A 65 -7.72 4.51 -11.11
C ASN A 65 -6.50 5.35 -10.72
N PHE A 66 -6.70 6.66 -10.64
CA PHE A 66 -5.71 7.57 -10.13
C PHE A 66 -5.72 7.57 -8.59
N PHE A 67 -4.53 7.48 -7.99
CA PHE A 67 -4.33 7.57 -6.55
C PHE A 67 -3.25 8.61 -6.27
N ASP A 68 -3.52 9.53 -5.34
CA ASP A 68 -2.52 10.51 -4.90
C ASP A 68 -1.44 9.84 -4.05
N ILE A 69 -1.86 8.90 -3.18
CA ILE A 69 -0.99 8.17 -2.26
C ILE A 69 -1.19 6.67 -2.45
N ILE A 70 -0.10 5.91 -2.49
CA ILE A 70 -0.12 4.45 -2.43
C ILE A 70 0.75 3.96 -1.27
N CYS A 71 0.12 3.34 -0.27
CA CYS A 71 0.80 2.73 0.88
C CYS A 71 1.00 1.23 0.67
N ILE A 72 2.25 0.76 0.73
CA ILE A 72 2.61 -0.66 0.69
C ILE A 72 2.80 -1.14 2.14
N CYS A 73 1.77 -1.79 2.67
CA CYS A 73 1.70 -2.33 4.04
C CYS A 73 1.56 -3.86 4.05
N SER A 74 1.96 -4.50 2.94
CA SER A 74 1.96 -5.94 2.76
C SER A 74 3.11 -6.61 3.52
N ASN A 75 3.29 -7.93 3.38
CA ASN A 75 4.48 -8.58 3.92
C ASN A 75 5.73 -8.11 3.14
N THR A 76 6.82 -7.80 3.83
CA THR A 76 8.12 -7.40 3.26
C THR A 76 8.57 -8.29 2.10
N GLU A 77 8.31 -9.60 2.17
CA GLU A 77 8.71 -10.54 1.12
C GLU A 77 8.11 -10.23 -0.25
N VAL A 78 6.99 -9.49 -0.30
CA VAL A 78 6.32 -9.10 -1.56
C VAL A 78 6.47 -7.62 -1.90
N HIS A 79 7.17 -6.82 -1.09
CA HIS A 79 7.36 -5.38 -1.35
C HIS A 79 7.97 -5.12 -2.74
N HIS A 80 8.99 -5.88 -3.12
CA HIS A 80 9.62 -5.80 -4.43
C HIS A 80 8.63 -5.90 -5.62
N LYS A 81 7.61 -6.77 -5.50
CA LYS A 81 6.57 -6.93 -6.54
C LYS A 81 5.66 -5.71 -6.57
N HIS A 82 5.21 -5.25 -5.41
CA HIS A 82 4.35 -4.07 -5.32
C HIS A 82 5.06 -2.79 -5.77
N LEU A 83 6.31 -2.59 -5.36
CA LEU A 83 7.17 -1.50 -5.81
C LEU A 83 7.33 -1.49 -7.33
N ARG A 84 7.53 -2.65 -7.96
CA ARG A 84 7.57 -2.77 -9.42
C ARG A 84 6.23 -2.40 -10.05
N THR A 85 5.11 -2.83 -9.47
CA THR A 85 3.77 -2.52 -10.00
C THR A 85 3.45 -1.02 -9.95
N VAL A 86 3.85 -0.34 -8.88
CA VAL A 86 3.59 1.09 -8.69
C VAL A 86 4.67 1.97 -9.31
N SER A 87 5.76 1.38 -9.80
CA SER A 87 6.83 2.11 -10.48
C SER A 87 6.29 2.78 -11.73
N GLY A 88 6.41 4.12 -11.79
CA GLY A 88 5.92 4.93 -12.90
C GLY A 88 4.50 5.47 -12.73
N LEU A 89 3.81 5.13 -11.64
CA LEU A 89 2.58 5.84 -11.28
C LEU A 89 2.93 7.23 -10.74
N LYS A 90 2.14 8.24 -11.12
CA LYS A 90 2.27 9.61 -10.60
C LYS A 90 1.62 9.73 -9.21
N SER A 91 2.13 8.95 -8.27
CA SER A 91 1.62 8.83 -6.90
C SER A 91 2.76 8.98 -5.89
N VAL A 92 2.45 9.51 -4.71
CA VAL A 92 3.36 9.43 -3.57
C VAL A 92 3.34 7.99 -3.05
N ILE A 93 4.49 7.33 -3.07
CA ILE A 93 4.62 5.93 -2.62
C ILE A 93 5.16 5.92 -1.20
N ILE A 94 4.37 5.37 -0.27
CA ILE A 94 4.78 5.12 1.11
C ILE A 94 4.97 3.60 1.25
N VAL A 95 6.11 3.16 1.78
CA VAL A 95 6.42 1.74 1.95
C VAL A 95 6.75 1.47 3.39
N GLU A 96 6.10 0.48 3.97
CA GLU A 96 6.36 0.11 5.34
C GLU A 96 7.76 -0.49 5.50
N LYS A 97 8.41 -0.17 6.62
CA LYS A 97 9.74 -0.71 6.90
C LYS A 97 9.69 -2.23 7.16
N PRO A 98 10.74 -2.97 6.80
CA PRO A 98 11.81 -2.57 5.88
C PRO A 98 11.31 -2.51 4.43
N ILE A 99 11.86 -1.59 3.63
CA ILE A 99 11.46 -1.36 2.23
C ILE A 99 11.51 -2.67 1.43
N ILE A 100 12.51 -3.50 1.70
CA ILE A 100 12.69 -4.83 1.09
C ILE A 100 13.48 -5.73 2.04
N SER A 101 13.24 -7.05 1.92
CA SER A 101 13.91 -8.06 2.74
C SER A 101 15.41 -8.14 2.38
N LEU A 102 16.28 -7.92 3.38
CA LEU A 102 17.72 -8.06 3.22
C LEU A 102 18.10 -9.49 2.84
N LEU A 103 17.42 -10.50 3.41
CA LEU A 103 17.64 -11.91 3.08
C LEU A 103 17.36 -12.20 1.61
N LYS A 104 16.39 -11.49 1.02
CA LYS A 104 15.99 -11.67 -0.38
C LYS A 104 16.99 -11.07 -1.36
N LEU A 105 17.51 -9.88 -1.06
CA LEU A 105 18.44 -9.20 -1.95
C LEU A 105 19.90 -9.55 -1.67
N LYS A 106 20.22 -10.02 -0.46
CA LYS A 106 21.58 -10.30 0.01
C LYS A 106 22.51 -9.12 -0.37
N ASN A 107 23.57 -9.41 -1.09
CA ASN A 107 24.59 -8.48 -1.59
C ASN A 107 24.10 -7.52 -2.69
N ARG A 108 22.86 -7.65 -3.19
CA ARG A 108 22.27 -6.77 -4.22
C ARG A 108 21.44 -5.62 -3.65
N TYR A 109 21.35 -5.50 -2.32
CA TYR A 109 20.50 -4.52 -1.66
C TYR A 109 20.80 -3.08 -2.08
N GLU A 110 22.07 -2.69 -2.08
CA GLU A 110 22.48 -1.33 -2.43
C GLU A 110 22.15 -0.98 -3.90
N SER A 111 22.44 -1.91 -4.82
CA SER A 111 22.09 -1.75 -6.24
C SER A 111 20.58 -1.61 -6.45
N TYR A 112 19.78 -2.38 -5.72
CA TYR A 112 18.32 -2.26 -5.76
C TYR A 112 17.85 -0.87 -5.28
N LEU A 113 18.36 -0.38 -4.15
CA LEU A 113 18.02 0.95 -3.64
C LEU A 113 18.42 2.04 -4.64
N LYS A 114 19.64 1.99 -5.19
CA LYS A 114 20.10 2.95 -6.21
C LYS A 114 19.13 2.99 -7.40
N ASN A 115 18.66 1.83 -7.85
CA ASN A 115 17.71 1.76 -8.95
C ASN A 115 16.30 2.26 -8.58
N LEU A 116 15.88 2.10 -7.32
CA LEU A 116 14.60 2.59 -6.83
C LEU A 116 14.53 4.12 -6.81
N TYR A 117 15.64 4.78 -6.46
CA TYR A 117 15.75 6.23 -6.35
C TYR A 117 16.29 6.92 -7.61
N LYS A 118 16.60 6.16 -8.68
CA LYS A 118 16.95 6.77 -9.97
C LYS A 118 15.77 7.60 -10.45
N LYS A 119 15.98 8.92 -10.55
CA LYS A 119 15.02 9.81 -11.20
C LYS A 119 14.80 9.31 -12.63
N LYS A 120 13.54 9.03 -12.96
CA LYS A 120 13.11 8.80 -14.34
C LYS A 120 12.79 10.13 -15.00
#